data_AF-A0A4S4EGP0-F1
#
_entry.id   AF-A0A4S4EGP0-F1
#
_cell.length_a   1.000
_cell.length_b   1.000
_cell.length_c   1.000
_cell.angle_alpha   90.00
_cell.angle_beta   90.00
_cell.angle_gamma   90.00
#
_symmetry.space_group_name_H-M   'P 1'
#
loop_
_entity.id
_entity.type
_entity.pdbx_description
1 polymer ?
#
loop_
_entity_poly.entity_id
_entity_poly.type
_entity_poly.pdbx_seq_one_letter_code
_entity_poly.pdbx_strand_id
1 'polypeptide(L)'
;MVIGVDPDMNKRSLVALQLNDTHPSLAIPEVMRVLVDEEHLGWNRAWDIVCKLFSFTTHTVLPEALEKIPVDLMGSLLPRHLQIIYDINLNFMEELKGRIGLDYSRLSQMSIVDEGAVKSIRMANLSMVCCHTVNGVSGVHSELLKSRVFKDFYELWPQKFQYKTNGVTQRRWIVVSNPNLCALISKWLGTEAWIRNVDLLAGLQEFASNPDLQQEWKMVRKVNKMRLAEYIEAMSGVKVSVDAMFDVQIKRIHQYKRQLLNILGIIHRYDCIKNMEKSDKTKVVPRVCIVGGKAAPGYEIAKKIIKLCHAVAEKINNDDDVGDLLKLVFIPDYNVSVAELVIPGSDLSQHISTAGHEASGTGSMKFLMNGCLLLATADGSTVEIIEEIGADNMFLFGAKVNEVPTLRDKGAALKPPLQFARVVRMVQDGYFGFKDYFKSLCDTVEDGSDFYLLGHDFSSYLEAQAAADRAFVDQEKWTKMSILSTAGSGRFSSDRTIEDYAEKTWGIEPCKCPF
;
A
#
# COMPACT_ATOMS: atom_id res chain seq x y z
N MET A 1 -27.59 11.84 25.15
CA MET A 1 -26.40 12.65 24.79
C MET A 1 -26.95 13.81 23.98
N VAL A 2 -27.05 15.02 24.54
CA VAL A 2 -27.69 16.14 23.82
C VAL A 2 -26.76 16.55 22.69
N ILE A 3 -26.95 15.96 21.51
CA ILE A 3 -26.42 16.51 20.27
C ILE A 3 -27.15 17.84 20.13
N GLY A 4 -26.52 18.93 20.57
CA GLY A 4 -27.08 20.27 20.48
C GLY A 4 -27.26 20.63 19.00
N VAL A 5 -28.44 20.35 18.47
CA VAL A 5 -28.86 20.83 17.16
C VAL A 5 -29.39 22.24 17.39
N ASP A 6 -28.51 23.22 17.22
CA ASP A 6 -28.86 24.66 17.18
C ASP A 6 -29.97 24.85 16.11
N PRO A 7 -31.11 25.52 16.41
CA PRO A 7 -32.19 25.76 15.46
C PRO A 7 -31.76 26.53 14.19
N ASP A 8 -30.64 27.26 14.25
CA ASP A 8 -30.03 27.87 13.08
C ASP A 8 -29.12 26.89 12.34
N MET A 9 -29.67 26.23 11.31
CA MET A 9 -28.98 25.30 10.39
C MET A 9 -27.81 25.91 9.57
N ASN A 10 -27.34 27.10 9.94
CA ASN A 10 -26.20 27.81 9.34
C ASN A 10 -24.89 27.69 10.17
N LYS A 11 -24.86 26.93 11.27
CA LYS A 11 -23.63 26.69 12.05
C LYS A 11 -23.08 25.28 11.82
N ARG A 12 -21.75 25.18 11.81
CA ARG A 12 -20.95 23.95 11.62
C ARG A 12 -21.46 22.82 12.54
N SER A 13 -21.52 21.60 12.03
CA SER A 13 -21.84 20.40 12.84
C SER A 13 -20.87 20.28 14.01
N LEU A 14 -21.38 20.03 15.22
CA LEU A 14 -20.55 19.81 16.41
C LEU A 14 -19.85 18.44 16.40
N VAL A 15 -20.29 17.53 15.53
CA VAL A 15 -19.78 16.15 15.45
C VAL A 15 -19.50 15.80 13.98
N ALA A 16 -18.38 15.14 13.73
CA ALA A 16 -18.03 14.54 12.45
C ALA A 16 -17.60 13.09 12.67
N LEU A 17 -18.15 12.16 11.89
CA LEU A 17 -17.85 10.73 11.98
C LEU A 17 -17.25 10.25 10.66
N GLN A 18 -15.99 9.81 10.71
CA GLN A 18 -15.30 9.25 9.55
C GLN A 18 -15.41 7.72 9.54
N LEU A 19 -16.04 7.18 8.50
CA LEU A 19 -16.05 5.76 8.19
C LEU A 19 -14.75 5.40 7.48
N ASN A 20 -13.88 4.68 8.17
CA ASN A 20 -12.63 4.17 7.61
C ASN A 20 -12.83 2.77 7.03
N ASP A 21 -12.96 2.71 5.70
CA ASP A 21 -13.46 1.57 4.95
C ASP A 21 -14.91 1.21 5.33
N THR A 22 -15.40 0.06 4.87
CA THR A 22 -16.81 -0.35 5.01
C THR A 22 -17.14 -0.96 6.38
N HIS A 23 -16.16 -1.37 7.17
CA HIS A 23 -16.38 -2.03 8.47
C HIS A 23 -17.30 -1.25 9.44
N PRO A 24 -17.15 0.09 9.63
CA PRO A 24 -18.03 0.85 10.51
C PRO A 24 -19.33 1.32 9.86
N SER A 25 -19.71 0.86 8.66
CA SER A 25 -20.90 1.38 7.95
C SER A 25 -22.20 1.16 8.73
N LEU A 26 -22.24 0.20 9.65
CA LEU A 26 -23.38 -0.01 10.56
C LEU A 26 -23.59 1.13 11.57
N ALA A 27 -22.61 2.03 11.74
CA ALA A 27 -22.81 3.26 12.52
C ALA A 27 -23.92 4.14 11.92
N ILE A 28 -24.13 4.10 10.60
CA ILE A 28 -25.19 4.84 9.92
C ILE A 28 -26.59 4.40 10.43
N PRO A 29 -27.01 3.13 10.27
CA PRO A 29 -28.31 2.70 10.77
C PRO A 29 -28.39 2.71 12.30
N GLU A 30 -27.28 2.59 13.03
CA GLU A 30 -27.31 2.71 14.49
C GLU A 30 -27.60 4.15 14.95
N VAL A 31 -26.98 5.16 14.33
CA VAL A 31 -27.32 6.56 14.65
C VAL A 31 -28.76 6.88 14.24
N MET A 32 -29.22 6.39 13.09
CA MET A 32 -30.64 6.49 12.72
C MET A 32 -31.55 5.85 13.78
N ARG A 33 -31.20 4.65 14.27
CA ARG A 33 -31.96 3.92 15.28
C ARG A 33 -32.07 4.72 16.58
N VAL A 34 -30.95 5.23 17.09
CA VAL A 34 -30.95 6.04 18.33
C VAL A 34 -31.78 7.31 18.14
N LEU A 35 -31.60 8.05 17.04
CA LEU A 35 -32.32 9.29 16.81
C LEU A 35 -33.83 9.08 16.66
N VAL A 36 -34.26 8.02 15.97
CA VAL A 36 -35.69 7.75 15.73
C VAL A 36 -36.34 7.04 16.91
N ASP A 37 -35.73 5.97 17.40
CA ASP A 37 -36.38 5.06 18.35
C ASP A 37 -36.22 5.54 19.80
N GLU A 38 -35.07 6.14 20.15
CA GLU A 38 -34.75 6.56 21.53
C GLU A 38 -34.95 8.06 21.76
N GLU A 39 -34.50 8.89 20.82
CA GLU A 39 -34.63 10.35 20.91
C GLU A 39 -35.93 10.87 20.24
N HIS A 40 -36.72 9.98 19.63
CA HIS A 40 -38.04 10.24 19.07
C HIS A 40 -38.09 11.34 17.98
N LEU A 41 -37.01 11.49 17.20
CA LEU A 41 -37.01 12.36 16.03
C LEU A 41 -37.81 11.73 14.89
N GLY A 42 -38.50 12.58 14.13
CA GLY A 42 -39.08 12.16 12.85
C GLY A 42 -37.99 11.76 11.85
N TRP A 43 -38.27 10.74 11.03
CA TRP A 43 -37.32 10.14 10.08
C TRP A 43 -36.54 11.16 9.25
N ASN A 44 -37.24 12.11 8.61
CA ASN A 44 -36.61 13.11 7.74
C ASN A 44 -35.59 13.99 8.48
N ARG A 45 -35.87 14.33 9.75
CA ARG A 45 -34.95 15.11 10.57
C ARG A 45 -33.74 14.27 10.99
N ALA A 46 -33.96 13.02 11.40
CA ALA A 46 -32.86 12.10 11.73
C ALA A 46 -31.97 11.85 10.50
N TRP A 47 -32.57 11.65 9.33
CA TRP A 47 -31.87 11.43 8.07
C TRP A 47 -31.02 12.63 7.64
N ASP A 48 -31.56 13.85 7.73
CA ASP A 48 -30.79 15.07 7.44
C ASP A 48 -29.56 15.21 8.35
N ILE A 49 -29.70 14.90 9.64
CA ILE A 49 -28.58 14.87 10.59
C ILE A 49 -27.54 13.82 10.17
N VAL A 50 -27.96 12.58 9.92
CA VAL A 50 -27.06 11.48 9.53
C VAL A 50 -26.30 11.80 8.25
N CYS A 51 -26.98 12.36 7.24
CA CYS A 51 -26.34 12.75 5.99
C CYS A 51 -25.25 13.82 6.16
N LYS A 52 -25.37 14.71 7.15
CA LYS A 52 -24.38 15.74 7.47
C LYS A 52 -23.27 15.26 8.42
N LEU A 53 -23.47 14.14 9.09
CA LEU A 53 -22.58 13.63 10.14
C LEU A 53 -21.45 12.75 9.60
N PHE A 54 -21.76 11.93 8.58
CA PHE A 54 -20.85 10.89 8.12
C PHE A 54 -20.07 11.25 6.86
N SER A 55 -18.79 10.92 6.88
CA SER A 55 -17.88 10.92 5.74
C SER A 55 -17.28 9.53 5.56
N PHE A 56 -17.02 9.12 4.32
CA PHE A 56 -16.52 7.79 3.99
C PHE A 56 -15.14 7.86 3.32
N THR A 57 -14.19 7.06 3.77
CA THR A 57 -12.92 6.84 3.07
C THR A 57 -12.84 5.37 2.68
N THR A 58 -12.61 5.08 1.40
CA THR A 58 -12.35 3.71 0.94
C THR A 58 -10.85 3.48 0.74
N HIS A 59 -10.39 2.27 0.99
CA HIS A 59 -8.99 1.85 0.83
C HIS A 59 -8.81 0.75 -0.22
N THR A 60 -9.87 0.36 -0.92
CA THR A 60 -9.84 -0.72 -1.92
C THR A 60 -10.21 -0.23 -3.32
N VAL A 61 -9.48 -0.77 -4.30
CA VAL A 61 -9.75 -0.63 -5.74
C VAL A 61 -10.49 -1.84 -6.32
N LEU A 62 -10.60 -2.93 -5.54
CA LEU A 62 -11.18 -4.20 -5.97
C LEU A 62 -12.64 -4.30 -5.52
N PRO A 63 -13.61 -4.42 -6.45
CA PRO A 63 -15.02 -4.59 -6.10
C PRO A 63 -15.29 -5.79 -5.19
N GLU A 64 -14.55 -6.88 -5.34
CA GLU A 64 -14.64 -8.08 -4.51
C GLU A 64 -14.22 -7.88 -3.06
N ALA A 65 -13.49 -6.80 -2.75
CA ALA A 65 -13.11 -6.43 -1.39
C ALA A 65 -14.10 -5.44 -0.74
N LEU A 66 -15.16 -5.02 -1.45
CA LEU A 66 -16.24 -4.22 -0.88
C LEU A 66 -17.21 -5.15 -0.13
N GLU A 67 -17.35 -4.93 1.17
CA GLU A 67 -18.11 -5.81 2.05
C GLU A 67 -19.58 -5.95 1.65
N LYS A 68 -20.05 -7.19 1.62
CA LYS A 68 -21.46 -7.57 1.49
C LYS A 68 -21.86 -8.47 2.65
N ILE A 69 -22.94 -8.13 3.34
CA ILE A 69 -23.46 -8.93 4.46
C ILE A 69 -24.77 -9.60 4.01
N PRO A 70 -24.91 -10.93 4.10
CA PRO A 70 -26.15 -11.62 3.79
C PRO A 70 -27.33 -11.09 4.62
N VAL A 71 -28.48 -10.88 3.97
CA VAL A 71 -29.68 -10.34 4.61
C VAL A 71 -30.15 -11.21 5.76
N ASP A 72 -30.13 -12.54 5.62
CA ASP A 72 -30.58 -13.45 6.67
C ASP A 72 -29.69 -13.36 7.92
N LEU A 73 -28.37 -13.21 7.73
CA LEU A 73 -27.43 -13.02 8.83
C LEU A 73 -27.68 -11.69 9.54
N MET A 74 -27.83 -10.60 8.78
CA MET A 74 -28.11 -9.29 9.37
C MET A 74 -29.48 -9.26 10.06
N GLY A 75 -30.52 -9.85 9.47
CA GLY A 75 -31.86 -9.89 10.04
C GLY A 75 -31.94 -10.68 11.34
N SER A 76 -31.16 -11.76 11.47
CA SER A 76 -31.10 -12.55 12.71
C SER A 76 -30.35 -11.85 13.85
N LEU A 77 -29.34 -11.04 13.55
CA LEU A 77 -28.51 -10.35 14.55
C LEU A 77 -28.99 -8.93 14.85
N LEU A 78 -29.37 -8.18 13.82
CA LEU A 78 -29.65 -6.74 13.84
C LEU A 78 -30.96 -6.42 13.08
N PRO A 79 -32.10 -6.95 13.52
CA PRO A 79 -33.37 -6.84 12.80
C PRO A 79 -33.84 -5.39 12.61
N ARG A 80 -33.61 -4.53 13.61
CA ARG A 80 -34.00 -3.11 13.52
C ARG A 80 -33.12 -2.35 12.52
N HIS A 81 -31.82 -2.61 12.51
CA HIS A 81 -30.90 -2.00 11.53
C HIS A 81 -31.26 -2.40 10.11
N LEU A 82 -31.66 -3.66 9.88
CA LEU A 82 -32.10 -4.12 8.57
C LEU A 82 -33.36 -3.37 8.10
N GLN A 83 -34.33 -3.13 8.98
CA GLN A 83 -35.51 -2.32 8.65
C GLN A 83 -35.11 -0.90 8.22
N ILE A 84 -34.24 -0.25 9.01
CA ILE A 84 -33.74 1.10 8.71
C ILE A 84 -32.99 1.12 7.37
N ILE A 85 -32.15 0.12 7.09
CA ILE A 85 -31.44 0.00 5.81
C ILE A 85 -32.41 -0.16 4.64
N TYR A 86 -33.50 -0.92 4.81
CA TYR A 86 -34.52 -1.04 3.79
C TYR A 86 -35.27 0.26 3.54
N ASP A 87 -35.61 1.01 4.59
CA ASP A 87 -36.25 2.32 4.45
C ASP A 87 -35.32 3.33 3.76
N ILE A 88 -34.02 3.33 4.09
CA ILE A 88 -33.01 4.13 3.38
C ILE A 88 -32.96 3.73 1.90
N ASN A 89 -32.89 2.43 1.61
CA ASN A 89 -32.83 1.94 0.24
C ASN A 89 -34.09 2.30 -0.55
N LEU A 90 -35.28 2.12 0.03
CA LEU A 90 -36.56 2.45 -0.63
C LEU A 90 -36.59 3.93 -1.06
N ASN A 91 -36.32 4.83 -0.11
CA ASN A 91 -36.30 6.27 -0.36
C ASN A 91 -35.27 6.65 -1.43
N PHE A 92 -34.06 6.08 -1.34
CA PHE A 92 -33.01 6.32 -2.34
C PHE A 92 -33.41 5.80 -3.74
N MET A 93 -34.02 4.62 -3.83
CA MET A 93 -34.44 4.05 -5.10
C MET A 93 -35.58 4.85 -5.76
N GLU A 94 -36.49 5.41 -4.97
CA GLU A 94 -37.53 6.32 -5.48
C GLU A 94 -36.93 7.63 -6.02
N GLU A 95 -36.01 8.24 -5.27
CA GLU A 95 -35.29 9.43 -5.72
C GLU A 95 -34.49 9.15 -7.00
N LEU A 96 -33.78 8.03 -7.04
CA LEU A 96 -32.94 7.65 -8.16
C LEU A 96 -33.78 7.44 -9.43
N LYS A 97 -34.92 6.75 -9.34
CA LYS A 97 -35.87 6.62 -10.46
C LYS A 97 -36.33 7.97 -10.99
N GLY A 98 -36.56 8.95 -10.12
CA GLY A 98 -36.90 10.32 -10.52
C GLY A 98 -35.80 11.03 -11.31
N ARG A 99 -34.52 10.68 -11.08
CA ARG A 99 -33.35 11.31 -11.72
C ARG A 99 -32.88 10.61 -13.00
N ILE A 100 -32.84 9.28 -13.01
CA ILE A 100 -32.29 8.48 -14.13
C ILE A 100 -33.35 7.66 -14.88
N GLY A 101 -34.62 7.75 -14.49
CA GLY A 101 -35.71 7.00 -15.11
C GLY A 101 -35.68 5.51 -14.77
N LEU A 102 -36.09 4.68 -15.73
CA LEU A 102 -36.23 3.23 -15.58
C LEU A 102 -35.03 2.43 -16.11
N ASP A 103 -33.81 2.96 -15.97
CA ASP A 103 -32.59 2.19 -16.21
C ASP A 103 -32.40 1.15 -15.09
N TYR A 104 -33.08 0.00 -15.24
CA TYR A 104 -33.08 -1.07 -14.23
C TYR A 104 -31.70 -1.66 -13.97
N SER A 105 -30.79 -1.61 -14.95
CA SER A 105 -29.41 -2.07 -14.77
C SER A 105 -28.69 -1.17 -13.79
N ARG A 106 -28.72 0.14 -14.03
CA ARG A 106 -28.08 1.15 -13.17
C ARG A 106 -28.75 1.22 -11.79
N LEU A 107 -30.07 1.16 -11.73
CA LEU A 107 -30.84 1.07 -10.48
C LEU A 107 -30.39 -0.14 -9.64
N SER A 108 -30.25 -1.31 -10.27
CA SER A 108 -29.77 -2.52 -9.58
C SER A 108 -28.33 -2.37 -9.08
N GLN A 109 -27.43 -1.76 -9.87
CA GLN A 109 -26.03 -1.57 -9.48
C GLN A 109 -25.86 -0.56 -8.33
N MET A 110 -26.71 0.46 -8.26
CA MET A 110 -26.65 1.49 -7.22
C MET A 110 -27.44 1.13 -5.95
N SER A 111 -28.40 0.20 -6.00
CA SER A 111 -29.16 -0.25 -4.83
C SER A 111 -28.24 -0.70 -3.68
N ILE A 112 -28.63 -0.40 -2.45
CA ILE A 112 -27.96 -0.89 -1.23
C ILE A 112 -28.21 -2.40 -1.08
N VAL A 113 -29.38 -2.87 -1.49
CA VAL A 113 -29.75 -4.29 -1.45
C VAL A 113 -29.33 -4.95 -2.77
N ASP A 114 -28.47 -5.96 -2.68
CA ASP A 114 -28.10 -6.86 -3.77
C ASP A 114 -29.09 -8.03 -3.82
N GLU A 115 -29.77 -8.19 -4.96
CA GLU A 115 -30.71 -9.30 -5.24
C GLU A 115 -30.02 -10.45 -6.00
N GLY A 116 -28.68 -10.53 -5.93
CA GLY A 116 -27.90 -11.63 -6.49
C GLY A 116 -28.17 -12.99 -5.82
N ALA A 117 -27.31 -13.97 -6.12
CA ALA A 117 -27.50 -15.36 -5.68
C ALA A 117 -27.70 -15.52 -4.16
N VAL A 118 -27.05 -14.66 -3.37
CA VAL A 118 -27.33 -14.48 -1.94
C VAL A 118 -27.75 -13.05 -1.73
N LYS A 119 -29.01 -12.83 -1.36
CA LYS A 119 -29.52 -11.49 -1.06
C LYS A 119 -28.69 -10.86 0.04
N SER A 120 -28.07 -9.72 -0.24
CA SER A 120 -27.04 -9.12 0.64
C SER A 120 -27.15 -7.59 0.70
N ILE A 121 -26.65 -7.01 1.78
CA ILE A 121 -26.49 -5.56 1.93
C ILE A 121 -25.09 -5.16 1.46
N ARG A 122 -25.01 -4.23 0.50
CA ARG A 122 -23.77 -3.64 -0.01
C ARG A 122 -23.35 -2.48 0.89
N MET A 123 -22.38 -2.74 1.76
CA MET A 123 -21.96 -1.77 2.80
C MET A 123 -21.32 -0.51 2.18
N ALA A 124 -20.61 -0.68 1.06
CA ALA A 124 -20.10 0.45 0.29
C ALA A 124 -21.23 1.33 -0.26
N ASN A 125 -22.26 0.74 -0.87
CA ASN A 125 -23.40 1.50 -1.41
C ASN A 125 -24.16 2.23 -0.29
N LEU A 126 -24.34 1.58 0.88
CA LEU A 126 -24.89 2.23 2.06
C LEU A 126 -24.08 3.48 2.42
N SER A 127 -22.76 3.37 2.51
CA SER A 127 -21.88 4.50 2.79
C SER A 127 -21.96 5.60 1.72
N MET A 128 -21.99 5.24 0.43
CA MET A 128 -22.10 6.19 -0.69
C MET A 128 -23.40 7.02 -0.66
N VAL A 129 -24.51 6.36 -0.34
CA VAL A 129 -25.82 7.01 -0.24
C VAL A 129 -25.84 7.98 0.94
N CYS A 130 -25.36 7.54 2.11
CA CYS A 130 -25.54 8.26 3.36
C CYS A 130 -24.48 9.34 3.63
N CYS A 131 -23.25 9.20 3.14
CA CYS A 131 -22.18 10.15 3.49
C CYS A 131 -22.22 11.43 2.64
N HIS A 132 -21.88 12.57 3.25
CA HIS A 132 -21.75 13.85 2.52
C HIS A 132 -20.44 13.96 1.73
N THR A 133 -19.42 13.18 2.09
CA THR A 133 -18.13 13.18 1.40
C THR A 133 -17.57 11.75 1.31
N VAL A 134 -16.94 11.46 0.17
CA VAL A 134 -16.31 10.18 -0.14
C VAL A 134 -14.87 10.46 -0.57
N ASN A 135 -13.91 9.90 0.15
CA ASN A 135 -12.49 10.14 -0.09
C ASN A 135 -11.79 8.90 -0.66
N GLY A 136 -11.06 9.09 -1.74
CA GLY A 136 -9.93 8.24 -2.10
C GLY A 136 -8.68 8.56 -1.25
N VAL A 137 -7.67 7.71 -1.32
CA VAL A 137 -6.45 7.79 -0.48
C VAL A 137 -5.16 8.15 -1.24
N SER A 138 -5.32 8.48 -2.52
CA SER A 138 -4.33 9.05 -3.43
C SER A 138 -5.06 9.63 -4.64
N GLY A 139 -4.39 10.44 -5.44
CA GLY A 139 -4.95 10.95 -6.70
C GLY A 139 -5.33 9.83 -7.68
N VAL A 140 -4.43 8.86 -7.91
CA VAL A 140 -4.68 7.72 -8.80
C VAL A 140 -5.86 6.88 -8.31
N HIS A 141 -5.94 6.63 -7.00
CA HIS A 141 -7.05 5.89 -6.43
C HIS A 141 -8.38 6.63 -6.64
N SER A 142 -8.40 7.94 -6.40
CA SER A 142 -9.59 8.76 -6.65
C SER A 142 -10.09 8.64 -8.08
N GLU A 143 -9.19 8.67 -9.06
CA GLU A 143 -9.58 8.53 -10.47
C GLU A 143 -10.11 7.12 -10.79
N LEU A 144 -9.58 6.07 -10.17
CA LEU A 144 -10.13 4.71 -10.29
C LEU A 144 -11.52 4.59 -9.66
N LEU A 145 -11.77 5.26 -8.52
CA LEU A 145 -13.09 5.28 -7.90
C LEU A 145 -14.12 5.97 -8.80
N LYS A 146 -13.77 7.12 -9.39
CA LYS A 146 -14.66 7.89 -10.27
C LYS A 146 -14.92 7.21 -11.61
N SER A 147 -13.90 6.58 -12.21
CA SER A 147 -14.00 6.03 -13.56
C SER A 147 -14.51 4.59 -13.60
N ARG A 148 -14.32 3.82 -12.52
CA ARG A 148 -14.58 2.37 -12.52
C ARG A 148 -15.45 1.90 -11.35
N VAL A 149 -15.03 2.13 -10.11
CA VAL A 149 -15.64 1.45 -8.94
C VAL A 149 -17.01 2.05 -8.59
N PHE A 150 -17.11 3.38 -8.56
CA PHE A 150 -18.30 4.12 -8.17
C PHE A 150 -18.73 5.11 -9.26
N LYS A 151 -18.53 4.74 -10.52
CA LYS A 151 -18.82 5.59 -11.68
C LYS A 151 -20.24 6.17 -11.64
N ASP A 152 -21.24 5.33 -11.42
CA ASP A 152 -22.64 5.78 -11.44
C ASP A 152 -22.96 6.72 -10.28
N PHE A 153 -22.33 6.54 -9.11
CA PHE A 153 -22.45 7.45 -7.97
C PHE A 153 -21.71 8.77 -8.21
N TYR A 154 -20.56 8.73 -8.89
CA TYR A 154 -19.81 9.94 -9.25
C TYR A 154 -20.56 10.79 -10.27
N GLU A 155 -21.17 10.17 -11.29
CA GLU A 155 -22.05 10.87 -12.23
C GLU A 155 -23.26 11.52 -11.53
N LEU A 156 -23.79 10.88 -10.48
CA LEU A 156 -24.93 11.38 -9.71
C LEU A 156 -24.55 12.51 -8.74
N TRP A 157 -23.42 12.40 -8.06
CA TRP A 157 -22.95 13.33 -7.03
C TRP A 157 -21.45 13.62 -7.16
N PRO A 158 -21.00 14.30 -8.23
CA PRO A 158 -19.58 14.54 -8.45
C PRO A 158 -18.93 15.33 -7.31
N GLN A 159 -19.68 16.23 -6.68
CA GLN A 159 -19.25 17.05 -5.55
C GLN A 159 -18.98 16.26 -4.26
N LYS A 160 -19.50 15.03 -4.11
CA LYS A 160 -19.20 14.19 -2.93
C LYS A 160 -17.77 13.65 -2.97
N PHE A 161 -17.19 13.49 -4.15
CA PHE A 161 -15.92 12.78 -4.33
C PHE A 161 -14.73 13.71 -4.14
N GLN A 162 -13.88 13.33 -3.20
CA GLN A 162 -12.62 13.98 -2.90
C GLN A 162 -11.52 12.92 -2.78
N TYR A 163 -10.29 13.36 -2.49
CA TYR A 163 -9.24 12.49 -2.02
C TYR A 163 -8.41 13.17 -0.96
N LYS A 164 -7.74 12.33 -0.16
CA LYS A 164 -6.78 12.73 0.87
C LYS A 164 -5.60 11.78 0.75
N THR A 165 -4.50 12.25 0.17
CA THR A 165 -3.30 11.44 0.07
C THR A 165 -2.86 11.01 1.46
N ASN A 166 -2.69 9.71 1.66
CA ASN A 166 -2.22 9.18 2.94
C ASN A 166 -0.85 9.77 3.32
N GLY A 167 -0.59 9.79 4.62
CA GLY A 167 0.71 10.18 5.17
C GLY A 167 1.12 9.28 6.33
N VAL A 168 2.36 9.44 6.76
CA VAL A 168 2.95 8.75 7.91
C VAL A 168 3.62 9.76 8.82
N THR A 169 3.63 9.48 10.12
CA THR A 169 4.24 10.38 11.09
C THR A 169 5.76 10.23 11.14
N GLN A 170 6.47 11.31 10.84
CA GLN A 170 7.92 11.48 11.02
C GLN A 170 8.37 11.24 12.46
N ARG A 171 7.49 11.41 13.46
CA ARG A 171 7.83 11.20 14.87
C ARG A 171 8.12 9.72 15.14
N ARG A 172 7.28 8.80 14.67
CA ARG A 172 7.59 7.37 14.79
C ARG A 172 8.63 6.92 13.79
N TRP A 173 8.47 7.31 12.53
CA TRP A 173 9.22 6.74 11.41
C TRP A 173 10.56 7.40 11.13
N ILE A 174 10.94 8.46 11.88
CA ILE A 174 12.31 9.00 11.89
C ILE A 174 12.78 9.19 13.33
N VAL A 175 12.07 9.98 14.15
CA VAL A 175 12.57 10.38 15.48
C VAL A 175 12.76 9.15 16.39
N VAL A 176 11.77 8.25 16.46
CA VAL A 176 11.86 7.02 17.27
C VAL A 176 12.70 5.94 16.59
N SER A 177 12.40 5.61 15.32
CA SER A 177 13.06 4.48 14.64
C SER A 177 14.50 4.75 14.23
N ASN A 178 14.85 6.01 13.94
CA ASN A 178 16.14 6.41 13.37
C ASN A 178 16.68 7.70 14.01
N PRO A 179 16.98 7.67 15.33
CA PRO A 179 17.43 8.86 16.07
C PRO A 179 18.74 9.45 15.51
N ASN A 180 19.61 8.62 14.93
CA ASN A 180 20.84 9.08 14.27
C ASN A 180 20.55 9.91 13.02
N LEU A 181 19.57 9.50 12.19
CA LEU A 181 19.12 10.31 11.07
C LEU A 181 18.42 11.58 11.54
N CYS A 182 17.61 11.50 12.60
CA CYS A 182 16.96 12.67 13.21
C CYS A 182 17.98 13.74 13.63
N ALA A 183 19.05 13.34 14.33
CA ALA A 183 20.13 14.23 14.73
C ALA A 183 20.87 14.81 13.52
N LEU A 184 21.14 13.98 12.49
CA LEU A 184 21.79 14.41 11.26
C LEU A 184 20.97 15.47 10.51
N ILE A 185 19.68 15.22 10.28
CA ILE A 185 18.77 16.17 9.62
C ILE A 185 18.75 17.49 10.40
N SER A 186 18.61 17.43 11.72
CA SER A 186 18.53 18.63 12.56
C SER A 186 19.82 19.45 12.54
N LYS A 187 20.98 18.78 12.50
CA LYS A 187 22.29 19.42 12.33
C LYS A 187 22.38 20.18 11.00
N TRP A 188 22.04 19.53 9.89
CA TRP A 188 22.20 20.11 8.55
C TRP A 188 21.14 21.16 8.20
N LEU A 189 19.93 21.04 8.77
CA LEU A 189 18.92 22.10 8.67
C LEU A 189 19.10 23.22 9.72
N GLY A 190 19.96 23.02 10.72
CA GLY A 190 20.17 23.97 11.82
C GLY A 190 18.97 24.12 12.77
N THR A 191 18.00 23.19 12.74
CA THR A 191 16.77 23.26 13.53
C THR A 191 16.10 21.91 13.69
N GLU A 192 15.37 21.70 14.79
CA GLU A 192 14.47 20.55 14.99
C GLU A 192 13.01 20.87 14.58
N ALA A 193 12.74 22.09 14.10
CA ALA A 193 11.40 22.51 13.71
C ALA A 193 10.80 21.62 12.61
N TRP A 194 11.63 20.95 11.80
CA TRP A 194 11.18 20.02 10.78
C TRP A 194 10.36 18.85 11.34
N ILE A 195 10.55 18.50 12.62
CA ILE A 195 9.76 17.47 13.31
C ILE A 195 8.28 17.87 13.39
N ARG A 196 7.96 19.17 13.37
CA ARG A 196 6.59 19.70 13.36
C ARG A 196 6.19 20.31 12.01
N ASN A 197 7.16 20.64 11.17
CA ASN A 197 6.95 21.17 9.82
C ASN A 197 7.83 20.39 8.82
N VAL A 198 7.32 19.26 8.33
CA VAL A 198 8.11 18.31 7.52
C VAL A 198 8.53 18.88 6.16
N ASP A 199 7.87 19.93 5.68
CA ASP A 199 8.25 20.60 4.42
C ASP A 199 9.65 21.23 4.51
N LEU A 200 10.17 21.49 5.73
CA LEU A 200 11.56 21.93 5.94
C LEU A 200 12.61 20.91 5.51
N LEU A 201 12.25 19.63 5.34
CA LEU A 201 13.16 18.61 4.80
C LEU A 201 13.67 18.97 3.40
N ALA A 202 12.92 19.77 2.62
CA ALA A 202 13.34 20.22 1.30
C ALA A 202 14.68 20.97 1.32
N GLY A 203 15.04 21.61 2.44
CA GLY A 203 16.34 22.28 2.60
C GLY A 203 17.55 21.35 2.47
N LEU A 204 17.39 20.03 2.66
CA LEU A 204 18.46 19.06 2.47
C LEU A 204 18.91 18.96 0.99
N GLN A 205 18.09 19.39 0.03
CA GLN A 205 18.43 19.35 -1.40
C GLN A 205 19.70 20.14 -1.70
N GLU A 206 19.91 21.28 -1.02
CA GLU A 206 21.09 22.14 -1.20
C GLU A 206 22.40 21.43 -0.82
N PHE A 207 22.33 20.46 0.09
CA PHE A 207 23.49 19.73 0.61
C PHE A 207 23.64 18.33 0.02
N ALA A 208 22.76 17.89 -0.90
CA ALA A 208 22.74 16.52 -1.40
C ALA A 208 24.05 16.07 -2.09
N SER A 209 24.82 17.03 -2.63
CA SER A 209 26.16 16.80 -3.21
C SER A 209 27.30 17.22 -2.29
N ASN A 210 27.03 17.61 -1.03
CA ASN A 210 28.07 17.97 -0.07
C ASN A 210 28.80 16.70 0.43
N PRO A 211 30.13 16.60 0.30
CA PRO A 211 30.88 15.41 0.71
C PRO A 211 30.76 15.05 2.20
N ASP A 212 30.68 16.06 3.09
CA ASP A 212 30.59 15.85 4.53
C ASP A 212 29.21 15.28 4.90
N LEU A 213 28.13 15.83 4.34
CA LEU A 213 26.78 15.27 4.54
C LEU A 213 26.72 13.83 4.03
N GLN A 214 27.22 13.58 2.82
CA GLN A 214 27.20 12.23 2.26
C GLN A 214 27.97 11.23 3.13
N GLN A 215 29.10 11.63 3.71
CA GLN A 215 29.88 10.77 4.59
C GLN A 215 29.14 10.46 5.88
N GLU A 216 28.54 11.46 6.52
CA GLU A 216 27.71 11.28 7.71
C GLU A 216 26.47 10.42 7.41
N TRP A 217 25.84 10.63 6.27
CA TRP A 217 24.67 9.87 5.80
C TRP A 217 24.97 8.38 5.64
N LYS A 218 26.09 8.04 4.99
CA LYS A 218 26.56 6.65 4.85
C LYS A 218 26.85 6.02 6.21
N MET A 219 27.42 6.78 7.15
CA MET A 219 27.69 6.27 8.50
C MET A 219 26.38 5.94 9.25
N VAL A 220 25.38 6.82 9.17
CA VAL A 220 24.04 6.55 9.73
C VAL A 220 23.43 5.29 9.12
N ARG A 221 23.48 5.14 7.79
CA ARG A 221 23.00 3.92 7.11
C ARG A 221 23.74 2.68 7.60
N LYS A 222 25.07 2.74 7.71
CA LYS A 222 25.90 1.60 8.15
C LYS A 222 25.54 1.15 9.56
N VAL A 223 25.37 2.09 10.50
CA VAL A 223 24.95 1.78 11.88
C VAL A 223 23.57 1.11 11.91
N ASN A 224 22.63 1.60 11.11
CA ASN A 224 21.30 0.99 11.03
C ASN A 224 21.34 -0.41 10.39
N LYS A 225 22.19 -0.64 9.38
CA LYS A 225 22.42 -1.95 8.79
C LYS A 225 23.04 -2.93 9.77
N MET A 226 23.96 -2.49 10.62
CA MET A 226 24.52 -3.32 11.70
C MET A 226 23.43 -3.79 12.67
N ARG A 227 22.57 -2.87 13.12
CA ARG A 227 21.43 -3.21 14.00
C ARG A 227 20.48 -4.22 13.35
N LEU A 228 20.20 -4.06 12.05
CA LEU A 228 19.36 -5.00 11.33
C LEU A 228 20.06 -6.35 11.10
N ALA A 229 21.36 -6.36 10.82
CA ALA A 229 22.15 -7.59 10.68
C ALA A 229 22.19 -8.38 12.00
N GLU A 230 22.38 -7.72 13.14
CA GLU A 230 22.31 -8.33 14.47
C GLU A 230 20.93 -8.94 14.74
N TYR A 231 19.86 -8.23 14.39
CA TYR A 231 18.50 -8.75 14.49
C TYR A 231 18.30 -10.01 13.62
N ILE A 232 18.73 -9.96 12.36
CA ILE A 232 18.66 -11.08 11.40
C ILE A 232 19.42 -12.30 11.95
N GLU A 233 20.63 -12.10 12.46
CA GLU A 233 21.42 -13.18 13.04
C GLU A 233 20.72 -13.78 14.26
N ALA A 234 20.20 -12.94 15.17
CA ALA A 234 19.49 -13.40 16.36
C ALA A 234 18.23 -14.20 16.05
N MET A 235 17.47 -13.84 15.00
CA MET A 235 16.20 -14.50 14.67
C MET A 235 16.34 -15.70 13.71
N SER A 236 17.39 -15.76 12.88
CA SER A 236 17.55 -16.80 11.85
C SER A 236 18.84 -17.61 11.94
N GLY A 237 19.83 -17.15 12.69
CA GLY A 237 21.20 -17.67 12.66
C GLY A 237 21.99 -17.31 11.39
N VAL A 238 21.38 -16.62 10.42
CA VAL A 238 22.04 -16.21 9.17
C VAL A 238 22.86 -14.96 9.42
N LYS A 239 24.16 -15.04 9.18
CA LYS A 239 25.05 -13.87 9.15
C LYS A 239 24.96 -13.20 7.79
N VAL A 240 24.87 -11.87 7.78
CA VAL A 240 24.75 -11.06 6.57
C VAL A 240 25.79 -9.94 6.56
N SER A 241 26.37 -9.66 5.40
CA SER A 241 27.35 -8.57 5.25
C SER A 241 26.67 -7.20 5.21
N VAL A 242 27.12 -6.27 6.04
CA VAL A 242 26.61 -4.88 6.06
C VAL A 242 27.07 -4.05 4.85
N ASP A 243 28.04 -4.55 4.08
CA ASP A 243 28.51 -3.89 2.85
C ASP A 243 27.66 -4.30 1.62
N ALA A 244 26.89 -5.39 1.73
CA ALA A 244 25.94 -5.81 0.70
C ALA A 244 24.70 -4.90 0.65
N MET A 245 24.09 -4.70 -0.51
CA MET A 245 22.82 -3.97 -0.63
C MET A 245 21.72 -4.70 0.15
N PHE A 246 21.05 -4.01 1.07
CA PHE A 246 19.86 -4.53 1.75
C PHE A 246 18.61 -4.22 0.92
N ASP A 247 18.08 -5.23 0.22
CA ASP A 247 16.94 -5.17 -0.70
C ASP A 247 15.70 -5.79 -0.05
N VAL A 248 14.68 -4.97 0.23
CA VAL A 248 13.62 -5.31 1.18
C VAL A 248 12.23 -5.28 0.56
N GLN A 249 11.44 -6.33 0.81
CA GLN A 249 10.00 -6.37 0.53
C GLN A 249 9.21 -6.80 1.77
N ILE A 250 8.76 -5.82 2.56
CA ILE A 250 7.98 -6.04 3.78
C ILE A 250 6.54 -5.52 3.67
N LYS A 251 5.57 -6.42 3.53
CA LYS A 251 4.13 -6.11 3.43
C LYS A 251 3.30 -7.38 3.55
N ARG A 252 1.97 -7.26 3.66
CA ARG A 252 1.04 -8.40 3.54
C ARG A 252 1.41 -9.27 2.34
N ILE A 253 1.44 -10.59 2.52
CA ILE A 253 1.73 -11.53 1.43
C ILE A 253 0.45 -11.72 0.61
N HIS A 254 0.51 -11.37 -0.67
CA HIS A 254 -0.64 -11.42 -1.58
C HIS A 254 -0.16 -11.51 -3.03
N GLN A 255 -0.87 -12.23 -3.90
CA GLN A 255 -0.50 -12.35 -5.31
C GLN A 255 -0.31 -11.00 -6.02
N TYR A 256 -1.22 -10.02 -5.86
CA TYR A 256 -1.06 -8.69 -6.45
C TYR A 256 0.11 -7.87 -5.92
N LYS A 257 0.63 -8.18 -4.71
CA LYS A 257 1.82 -7.54 -4.14
C LYS A 257 3.13 -8.14 -4.65
N ARG A 258 3.01 -9.22 -5.44
CA ARG A 258 4.05 -9.85 -6.26
C ARG A 258 5.33 -10.21 -5.50
N GLN A 259 5.22 -10.70 -4.27
CA GLN A 259 6.35 -11.39 -3.63
C GLN A 259 6.83 -12.59 -4.45
N LEU A 260 5.93 -13.20 -5.23
CA LEU A 260 6.31 -14.24 -6.20
C LEU A 260 7.20 -13.69 -7.34
N LEU A 261 6.97 -12.47 -7.84
CA LEU A 261 7.88 -11.84 -8.82
C LEU A 261 9.27 -11.64 -8.22
N ASN A 262 9.33 -11.13 -6.99
CA ASN A 262 10.58 -10.89 -6.30
C ASN A 262 11.37 -12.20 -6.12
N ILE A 263 10.76 -13.24 -5.53
CA ILE A 263 11.45 -14.52 -5.29
C ILE A 263 11.89 -15.20 -6.60
N LEU A 264 11.13 -15.09 -7.69
CA LEU A 264 11.55 -15.57 -9.01
C LEU A 264 12.75 -14.79 -9.55
N GLY A 265 12.83 -13.48 -9.33
CA GLY A 265 14.02 -12.68 -9.66
C GLY A 265 15.24 -13.02 -8.80
N ILE A 266 15.03 -13.38 -7.53
CA ILE A 266 16.10 -13.85 -6.64
C ILE A 266 16.63 -15.21 -7.12
N ILE A 267 15.73 -16.13 -7.52
CA ILE A 267 16.11 -17.40 -8.14
C ILE A 267 16.91 -17.15 -9.43
N HIS A 268 16.49 -16.19 -10.26
CA HIS A 268 17.24 -15.82 -11.46
C HIS A 268 18.64 -15.33 -11.13
N ARG A 269 18.79 -14.42 -10.16
CA ARG A 269 20.10 -13.93 -9.70
C ARG A 269 20.99 -15.07 -9.20
N TYR A 270 20.44 -15.96 -8.39
CA TYR A 270 21.14 -17.16 -7.90
C TYR A 270 21.63 -18.04 -9.05
N ASP A 271 20.75 -18.37 -10.00
CA ASP A 271 21.08 -19.17 -11.17
C ASP A 271 22.17 -18.50 -12.03
N CYS A 272 22.10 -17.18 -12.24
CA CYS A 272 23.17 -16.44 -12.91
C CYS A 272 24.51 -16.55 -12.16
N ILE A 273 24.54 -16.32 -10.85
CA ILE A 273 25.78 -16.42 -10.05
C ILE A 273 26.37 -17.83 -10.13
N LYS A 274 25.55 -18.88 -10.06
CA LYS A 274 26.04 -20.27 -10.14
C LYS A 274 26.68 -20.61 -11.48
N ASN A 275 26.21 -19.99 -12.56
CA ASN A 275 26.72 -20.21 -13.92
C ASN A 275 27.75 -19.17 -14.36
N MET A 276 28.19 -18.26 -13.48
CA MET A 276 29.26 -17.30 -13.75
C MET A 276 30.65 -17.90 -13.50
N GLU A 277 31.60 -17.53 -14.35
CA GLU A 277 33.02 -17.76 -14.13
C GLU A 277 33.50 -17.04 -12.85
N LYS A 278 34.48 -17.61 -12.17
CA LYS A 278 35.00 -17.06 -10.90
C LYS A 278 35.47 -15.60 -11.02
N SER A 279 36.03 -15.22 -12.16
CA SER A 279 36.46 -13.84 -12.43
C SER A 279 35.31 -12.85 -12.47
N ASP A 280 34.16 -13.24 -13.03
CA ASP A 280 33.00 -12.35 -13.17
C ASP A 280 32.19 -12.23 -11.87
N LYS A 281 32.24 -13.25 -11.00
CA LYS A 281 31.65 -13.18 -9.65
C LYS A 281 32.15 -12.00 -8.83
N THR A 282 33.39 -11.54 -9.06
CA THR A 282 33.98 -10.37 -8.37
C THR A 282 33.30 -9.05 -8.70
N LYS A 283 32.56 -8.98 -9.82
CA LYS A 283 31.84 -7.79 -10.27
C LYS A 283 30.37 -7.78 -9.80
N VAL A 284 29.91 -8.87 -9.19
CA VAL A 284 28.53 -8.97 -8.69
C VAL A 284 28.39 -8.08 -7.46
N VAL A 285 27.38 -7.21 -7.45
CA VAL A 285 27.01 -6.43 -6.26
C VAL A 285 26.42 -7.39 -5.23
N PRO A 286 27.05 -7.55 -4.05
CA PRO A 286 26.53 -8.42 -3.00
C PRO A 286 25.17 -7.94 -2.53
N ARG A 287 24.23 -8.87 -2.29
CA ARG A 287 22.86 -8.52 -1.92
C ARG A 287 22.30 -9.38 -0.80
N VAL A 288 21.64 -8.72 0.15
CA VAL A 288 20.82 -9.36 1.19
C VAL A 288 19.37 -9.06 0.88
N CYS A 289 18.67 -10.06 0.35
CA CYS A 289 17.26 -9.97 0.03
C CYS A 289 16.44 -10.29 1.29
N ILE A 290 15.60 -9.36 1.71
CA ILE A 290 14.81 -9.44 2.94
C ILE A 290 13.33 -9.42 2.58
N VAL A 291 12.64 -10.53 2.77
CA VAL A 291 11.18 -10.64 2.58
C VAL A 291 10.51 -10.73 3.94
N GLY A 292 9.37 -10.09 4.12
CA GLY A 292 8.61 -10.23 5.37
C GLY A 292 7.15 -9.88 5.20
N GLY A 293 6.29 -10.52 5.99
CA GLY A 293 4.86 -10.32 5.89
C GLY A 293 4.04 -11.45 6.48
N LYS A 294 2.72 -11.22 6.51
CA LYS A 294 1.73 -12.21 6.97
C LYS A 294 0.80 -12.57 5.81
N ALA A 295 0.42 -13.84 5.75
CA ALA A 295 -0.65 -14.33 4.88
C ALA A 295 -1.94 -14.48 5.70
N ALA A 296 -3.09 -14.25 5.07
CA ALA A 296 -4.37 -14.56 5.71
C ALA A 296 -4.48 -16.09 5.94
N PRO A 297 -5.12 -16.54 7.03
CA PRO A 297 -5.15 -17.97 7.38
C PRO A 297 -5.71 -18.89 6.29
N GLY A 298 -6.74 -18.44 5.56
CA GLY A 298 -7.34 -19.22 4.46
C GLY A 298 -6.67 -19.04 3.09
N TYR A 299 -5.62 -18.22 2.99
CA TYR A 299 -5.03 -17.89 1.69
C TYR A 299 -3.86 -18.82 1.35
N GLU A 300 -4.21 -19.96 0.75
CA GLU A 300 -3.25 -21.02 0.41
C GLU A 300 -2.11 -20.57 -0.51
N ILE A 301 -2.40 -19.83 -1.58
CA ILE A 301 -1.34 -19.35 -2.49
C ILE A 301 -0.35 -18.43 -1.78
N ALA A 302 -0.83 -17.53 -0.90
CA ALA A 302 0.05 -16.66 -0.12
C ALA A 302 0.96 -17.46 0.83
N LYS A 303 0.43 -18.52 1.46
CA LYS A 303 1.24 -19.43 2.29
C LYS A 303 2.29 -20.19 1.47
N LYS A 304 1.95 -20.62 0.25
CA LYS A 304 2.91 -21.25 -0.67
C LYS A 304 4.05 -20.31 -1.06
N ILE A 305 3.77 -19.01 -1.26
CA ILE A 305 4.82 -18.01 -1.52
C ILE A 305 5.76 -17.88 -0.31
N ILE A 306 5.25 -17.85 0.92
CA ILE A 306 6.09 -17.86 2.14
C ILE A 306 6.97 -19.10 2.16
N LYS A 307 6.39 -20.29 1.93
CA LYS A 307 7.14 -21.55 1.92
C LYS A 307 8.21 -21.58 0.82
N LEU A 308 7.94 -21.02 -0.35
CA LEU A 308 8.92 -20.89 -1.42
C LEU A 308 10.09 -19.99 -1.00
N CYS A 309 9.83 -18.86 -0.34
CA CYS A 309 10.89 -17.99 0.19
C CYS A 309 11.81 -18.77 1.15
N HIS A 310 11.25 -19.58 2.05
CA HIS A 310 12.05 -20.40 2.97
C HIS A 310 12.87 -21.47 2.24
N ALA A 311 12.26 -22.20 1.29
CA ALA A 311 12.95 -23.25 0.55
C ALA A 311 14.12 -22.71 -0.30
N VAL A 312 13.91 -21.55 -0.93
CA VAL A 312 14.97 -20.86 -1.69
C VAL A 312 16.04 -20.30 -0.76
N ALA A 313 15.65 -19.73 0.39
CA ALA A 313 16.60 -19.22 1.39
C ALA A 313 17.52 -20.30 1.93
N GLU A 314 16.96 -21.48 2.26
CA GLU A 314 17.73 -22.63 2.73
C GLU A 314 18.76 -23.08 1.70
N LYS A 315 18.41 -23.08 0.42
CA LYS A 315 19.36 -23.41 -0.65
C LYS A 315 20.45 -22.35 -0.82
N ILE A 316 20.07 -21.09 -0.97
CA ILE A 316 20.99 -19.96 -1.23
C ILE A 316 21.97 -19.77 -0.08
N ASN A 317 21.47 -19.75 1.16
CA ASN A 317 22.29 -19.36 2.31
C ASN A 317 23.35 -20.42 2.67
N ASN A 318 23.16 -21.67 2.25
CA ASN A 318 24.05 -22.81 2.46
C ASN A 318 24.86 -23.20 1.20
N ASP A 319 24.85 -22.38 0.13
CA ASP A 319 25.64 -22.64 -1.08
C ASP A 319 26.98 -21.89 -1.04
N ASP A 320 28.06 -22.62 -0.78
CA ASP A 320 29.43 -22.08 -0.69
C ASP A 320 29.92 -21.43 -1.99
N ASP A 321 29.40 -21.82 -3.16
CA ASP A 321 29.78 -21.19 -4.44
C ASP A 321 29.17 -19.79 -4.61
N VAL A 322 28.15 -19.48 -3.81
CA VAL A 322 27.45 -18.18 -3.78
C VAL A 322 27.94 -17.34 -2.61
N GLY A 323 28.10 -17.94 -1.43
CA GLY A 323 28.65 -17.28 -0.24
C GLY A 323 27.86 -16.02 0.15
N ASP A 324 28.56 -14.90 0.28
CA ASP A 324 27.98 -13.59 0.66
C ASP A 324 27.56 -12.73 -0.54
N LEU A 325 27.69 -13.23 -1.78
CA LEU A 325 27.20 -12.52 -2.97
C LEU A 325 25.66 -12.42 -2.97
N LEU A 326 24.98 -13.40 -2.38
CA LEU A 326 23.53 -13.41 -2.24
C LEU A 326 23.13 -14.13 -0.95
N LYS A 327 22.39 -13.43 -0.09
CA LYS A 327 21.67 -14.02 1.05
C LYS A 327 20.18 -13.72 0.91
N LEU A 328 19.34 -14.65 1.36
CA LEU A 328 17.89 -14.46 1.44
C LEU A 328 17.39 -14.72 2.85
N VAL A 329 16.68 -13.76 3.42
CA VAL A 329 16.11 -13.84 4.77
C VAL A 329 14.61 -13.61 4.70
N PHE A 330 13.84 -14.46 5.38
CA PHE A 330 12.43 -14.21 5.63
C PHE A 330 12.25 -13.75 7.08
N ILE A 331 11.83 -12.51 7.29
CA ILE A 331 11.56 -11.97 8.63
C ILE A 331 10.17 -12.43 9.10
N PRO A 332 10.09 -13.21 10.20
CA PRO A 332 8.84 -13.68 10.76
C PRO A 332 8.13 -12.55 11.50
N ASP A 333 6.83 -12.76 11.70
CA ASP A 333 5.97 -11.87 12.50
C ASP A 333 6.14 -10.37 12.22
N TYR A 334 6.23 -9.99 10.94
CA TYR A 334 6.37 -8.58 10.57
C TYR A 334 5.29 -7.71 11.23
N ASN A 335 5.74 -6.73 12.02
CA ASN A 335 4.94 -5.84 12.84
C ASN A 335 5.62 -4.45 12.91
N VAL A 336 5.07 -3.52 13.71
CA VAL A 336 5.61 -2.15 13.82
C VAL A 336 7.03 -2.14 14.38
N SER A 337 7.31 -2.89 15.44
CA SER A 337 8.64 -2.94 16.06
C SER A 337 9.70 -3.48 15.10
N VAL A 338 9.35 -4.51 14.32
CA VAL A 338 10.21 -5.03 13.27
C VAL A 338 10.41 -3.99 12.16
N ALA A 339 9.36 -3.28 11.76
CA ALA A 339 9.46 -2.21 10.76
C ALA A 339 10.39 -1.06 11.21
N GLU A 340 10.37 -0.70 12.50
CA GLU A 340 11.26 0.31 13.09
C GLU A 340 12.74 -0.08 13.05
N LEU A 341 13.07 -1.37 12.82
CA LEU A 341 14.43 -1.85 12.57
C LEU A 341 14.73 -1.97 11.07
N VAL A 342 13.81 -2.55 10.31
CA VAL A 342 14.04 -2.85 8.89
C VAL A 342 14.11 -1.56 8.06
N ILE A 343 13.19 -0.62 8.27
CA ILE A 343 13.10 0.60 7.44
C ILE A 343 14.38 1.44 7.52
N PRO A 344 14.93 1.76 8.72
CA PRO A 344 16.19 2.49 8.81
C PRO A 344 17.41 1.73 8.27
N GLY A 345 17.37 0.39 8.25
CA GLY A 345 18.46 -0.47 7.77
C GLY A 345 18.41 -0.76 6.26
N SER A 346 17.40 -0.32 5.53
CA SER A 346 17.20 -0.72 4.12
C SER A 346 17.88 0.23 3.14
N ASP A 347 18.52 -0.33 2.12
CA ASP A 347 19.09 0.44 1.00
C ASP A 347 18.07 0.60 -0.11
N LEU A 348 17.44 -0.51 -0.51
CA LEU A 348 16.42 -0.58 -1.56
C LEU A 348 15.13 -1.21 -1.01
N SER A 349 13.97 -0.66 -1.34
CA SER A 349 12.66 -1.26 -1.00
C SER A 349 11.78 -1.51 -2.22
N GLN A 350 11.09 -2.65 -2.21
CA GLN A 350 10.29 -3.12 -3.33
C GLN A 350 8.80 -2.78 -3.20
N HIS A 351 8.33 -1.92 -4.09
CA HIS A 351 6.95 -1.45 -4.24
C HIS A 351 6.34 -1.91 -5.56
N ILE A 352 6.33 -3.23 -5.73
CA ILE A 352 6.13 -3.90 -7.01
C ILE A 352 4.71 -4.45 -7.22
N SER A 353 3.67 -3.82 -6.68
CA SER A 353 2.29 -4.31 -6.91
C SER A 353 1.93 -4.24 -8.41
N THR A 354 1.07 -5.12 -8.91
CA THR A 354 0.53 -5.00 -10.28
C THR A 354 -0.18 -3.64 -10.40
N ALA A 355 0.14 -2.84 -11.43
CA ALA A 355 -0.41 -1.50 -11.55
C ALA A 355 -1.95 -1.48 -11.49
N GLY A 356 -2.52 -0.51 -10.78
CA GLY A 356 -3.96 -0.39 -10.53
C GLY A 356 -4.49 -1.24 -9.38
N HIS A 357 -3.63 -1.87 -8.57
CA HIS A 357 -4.05 -2.72 -7.43
C HIS A 357 -3.66 -2.13 -6.07
N GLU A 358 -2.77 -1.14 -6.02
CA GLU A 358 -2.45 -0.40 -4.80
C GLU A 358 -3.17 0.95 -4.78
N ALA A 359 -4.03 1.15 -3.78
CA ALA A 359 -4.73 2.42 -3.61
C ALA A 359 -3.79 3.57 -3.18
N SER A 360 -2.69 3.27 -2.48
CA SER A 360 -1.72 4.25 -1.98
C SER A 360 -0.43 3.49 -1.66
N GLY A 361 -0.12 3.27 -0.38
CA GLY A 361 0.96 2.41 0.07
C GLY A 361 1.91 3.10 1.03
N THR A 362 1.49 3.34 2.27
CA THR A 362 2.27 4.09 3.28
C THR A 362 3.63 3.48 3.64
N GLY A 363 3.89 2.22 3.27
CA GLY A 363 5.23 1.64 3.41
C GLY A 363 6.29 2.38 2.59
N SER A 364 5.96 2.81 1.36
CA SER A 364 6.89 3.53 0.47
C SER A 364 7.33 4.85 1.08
N MET A 365 6.39 5.58 1.68
CA MET A 365 6.61 6.86 2.33
C MET A 365 7.59 6.73 3.51
N LYS A 366 7.50 5.64 4.29
CA LYS A 366 8.40 5.38 5.41
C LYS A 366 9.83 5.08 4.95
N PHE A 367 9.97 4.30 3.89
CA PHE A 367 11.27 4.01 3.28
C PHE A 367 11.88 5.28 2.70
N LEU A 368 11.10 6.02 1.93
CA LEU A 368 11.49 7.28 1.31
C LEU A 368 12.06 8.27 2.33
N MET A 369 11.35 8.51 3.43
CA MET A 369 11.76 9.47 4.46
C MET A 369 12.97 9.02 5.30
N ASN A 370 13.34 7.74 5.20
CA ASN A 370 14.58 7.20 5.78
C ASN A 370 15.70 7.11 4.74
N GLY A 371 15.54 7.73 3.57
CA GLY A 371 16.50 7.70 2.47
C GLY A 371 16.65 6.34 1.79
N CYS A 372 15.71 5.42 1.96
CA CYS A 372 15.75 4.17 1.22
C CYS A 372 15.21 4.41 -0.20
N LEU A 373 15.96 3.94 -1.20
CA LEU A 373 15.55 4.07 -2.59
C LEU A 373 14.46 3.06 -2.93
N LEU A 374 13.60 3.40 -3.87
CA LEU A 374 12.46 2.56 -4.22
C LEU A 374 12.70 1.86 -5.56
N LEU A 375 12.34 0.59 -5.64
CA LEU A 375 12.10 -0.11 -6.90
C LEU A 375 10.60 -0.38 -7.00
N ALA A 376 9.95 0.16 -8.03
CA ALA A 376 8.51 0.32 -8.02
C ALA A 376 7.85 0.21 -9.39
N THR A 377 6.59 -0.21 -9.39
CA THR A 377 5.66 0.10 -10.48
C THR A 377 5.10 1.51 -10.30
N ALA A 378 4.61 2.11 -11.38
CA ALA A 378 3.86 3.37 -11.33
C ALA A 378 2.41 3.11 -10.85
N ASP A 379 2.24 2.93 -9.53
CA ASP A 379 0.98 2.56 -8.89
C ASP A 379 0.84 3.15 -7.48
N GLY A 380 -0.37 3.47 -7.07
CA GLY A 380 -0.65 4.04 -5.75
C GLY A 380 0.22 5.26 -5.43
N SER A 381 0.86 5.26 -4.26
CA SER A 381 1.67 6.38 -3.76
C SER A 381 2.94 6.65 -4.58
N THR A 382 3.41 5.69 -5.38
CA THR A 382 4.70 5.85 -6.08
C THR A 382 4.60 6.91 -7.16
N VAL A 383 3.42 7.11 -7.75
CA VAL A 383 3.14 8.20 -8.70
C VAL A 383 3.37 9.56 -8.05
N GLU A 384 2.84 9.77 -6.85
CA GLU A 384 3.03 11.02 -6.10
C GLU A 384 4.47 11.17 -5.61
N ILE A 385 5.17 10.08 -5.31
CA ILE A 385 6.60 10.12 -4.96
C ILE A 385 7.43 10.59 -6.17
N ILE A 386 7.11 10.14 -7.40
CA ILE A 386 7.79 10.63 -8.62
C ILE A 386 7.66 12.14 -8.74
N GLU A 387 6.49 12.70 -8.44
CA GLU A 387 6.24 14.15 -8.50
C GLU A 387 7.16 14.93 -7.54
N GLU A 388 7.43 14.37 -6.35
CA GLU A 388 8.21 15.06 -5.30
C GLU A 388 9.73 14.91 -5.47
N ILE A 389 10.20 13.73 -5.88
CA ILE A 389 11.65 13.45 -5.93
C ILE A 389 12.21 13.36 -7.36
N GLY A 390 11.35 13.33 -8.38
CA GLY A 390 11.74 13.10 -9.76
C GLY A 390 11.99 11.61 -10.07
N ALA A 391 11.65 11.20 -11.29
CA ALA A 391 11.76 9.80 -11.73
C ALA A 391 13.20 9.26 -11.68
N ASP A 392 14.21 10.12 -11.86
CA ASP A 392 15.62 9.73 -11.85
C ASP A 392 16.13 9.25 -10.47
N ASN A 393 15.38 9.52 -9.40
CA ASN A 393 15.71 9.10 -8.03
C ASN A 393 14.99 7.81 -7.60
N MET A 394 14.38 7.08 -8.54
CA MET A 394 13.66 5.82 -8.30
C MET A 394 13.86 4.83 -9.46
N PHE A 395 13.77 3.52 -9.18
CA PHE A 395 13.88 2.47 -10.19
C PHE A 395 12.48 2.00 -10.62
N LEU A 396 11.95 2.61 -11.68
CA LEU A 396 10.62 2.31 -12.22
C LEU A 396 10.64 1.17 -13.25
N PHE A 397 9.61 0.32 -13.24
CA PHE A 397 9.42 -0.74 -14.24
C PHE A 397 7.95 -1.15 -14.39
N GLY A 398 7.70 -2.05 -15.35
CA GLY A 398 6.43 -2.75 -15.51
C GLY A 398 5.35 -1.99 -16.27
N ALA A 399 4.23 -2.67 -16.49
CA ALA A 399 3.07 -2.13 -17.17
C ALA A 399 2.43 -0.94 -16.42
N LYS A 400 1.87 0.01 -17.16
CA LYS A 400 1.06 1.12 -16.64
C LYS A 400 -0.37 0.68 -16.36
N VAL A 401 -1.07 1.38 -15.47
CA VAL A 401 -2.46 1.09 -15.05
C VAL A 401 -3.40 0.90 -16.24
N ASN A 402 -3.29 1.75 -17.27
CA ASN A 402 -4.15 1.71 -18.46
C ASN A 402 -3.82 0.57 -19.45
N GLU A 403 -2.64 -0.05 -19.33
CA GLU A 403 -2.20 -1.16 -20.18
C GLU A 403 -2.66 -2.53 -19.63
N VAL A 404 -2.85 -2.63 -18.31
CA VAL A 404 -3.17 -3.88 -17.61
C VAL A 404 -4.40 -4.61 -18.16
N PRO A 405 -5.55 -3.97 -18.44
CA PRO A 405 -6.71 -4.67 -19.01
C PRO A 405 -6.39 -5.33 -20.36
N THR A 406 -5.78 -4.57 -21.28
CA THR A 406 -5.39 -5.07 -22.61
C THR A 406 -4.37 -6.20 -22.53
N LEU A 407 -3.44 -6.16 -21.57
CA LEU A 407 -2.48 -7.25 -21.35
C LEU A 407 -3.15 -8.52 -20.84
N ARG A 408 -4.14 -8.39 -19.95
CA ARG A 408 -4.94 -9.52 -19.47
C ARG A 408 -5.76 -10.16 -20.59
N ASP A 409 -6.36 -9.35 -21.45
CA ASP A 409 -7.16 -9.85 -22.58
C ASP A 409 -6.31 -10.65 -23.59
N LYS A 410 -5.02 -10.34 -23.72
CA LYS A 410 -4.09 -11.12 -24.54
C LYS A 410 -3.81 -12.51 -23.96
N GLY A 411 -3.91 -12.68 -22.63
CA GLY A 411 -3.75 -13.97 -21.95
C GLY A 411 -2.54 -14.77 -22.44
N ALA A 412 -2.78 -16.02 -22.87
CA ALA A 412 -1.76 -16.95 -23.37
C ALA A 412 -1.01 -16.49 -24.63
N ALA A 413 -1.48 -15.45 -25.34
CA ALA A 413 -0.73 -14.87 -26.46
C ALA A 413 0.51 -14.10 -26.00
N LEU A 414 0.57 -13.68 -24.73
CA LEU A 414 1.77 -13.10 -24.13
C LEU A 414 2.75 -14.23 -23.79
N LYS A 415 3.78 -14.39 -24.62
CA LYS A 415 4.86 -15.32 -24.32
C LYS A 415 5.78 -14.72 -23.25
N PRO A 416 5.94 -15.36 -22.08
CA PRO A 416 6.88 -14.89 -21.08
C PRO A 416 8.32 -14.99 -21.60
N PRO A 417 9.24 -14.14 -21.10
CA PRO A 417 10.64 -14.22 -21.47
C PRO A 417 11.26 -15.54 -21.02
N LEU A 418 12.30 -16.01 -21.72
CA LEU A 418 12.95 -17.29 -21.43
C LEU A 418 13.51 -17.36 -20.00
N GLN A 419 13.98 -16.23 -19.47
CA GLN A 419 14.45 -16.11 -18.09
C GLN A 419 13.33 -16.42 -17.09
N PHE A 420 12.10 -15.97 -17.35
CA PHE A 420 10.94 -16.26 -16.50
C PHE A 420 10.57 -17.75 -16.55
N ALA A 421 10.45 -18.30 -17.76
CA ALA A 421 10.13 -19.71 -17.96
C ALA A 421 11.17 -20.63 -17.28
N ARG A 422 12.47 -20.26 -17.35
CA ARG A 422 13.55 -21.00 -16.70
C ARG A 422 13.38 -21.05 -15.18
N VAL A 423 13.11 -19.92 -14.51
CA VAL A 423 13.00 -19.91 -13.04
C VAL A 423 11.71 -20.54 -12.53
N VAL A 424 10.59 -20.40 -13.26
CA VAL A 424 9.36 -21.13 -12.95
C VAL A 424 9.60 -22.64 -13.05
N ARG A 425 10.29 -23.08 -14.11
CA ARG A 425 10.64 -24.49 -14.30
C ARG A 425 11.59 -25.02 -13.22
N MET A 426 12.56 -24.23 -12.75
CA MET A 426 13.40 -24.64 -11.60
C MET A 426 12.56 -24.97 -10.35
N VAL A 427 11.52 -24.16 -10.07
CA VAL A 427 10.60 -24.41 -8.97
C VAL A 427 9.74 -25.65 -9.25
N GLN A 428 9.17 -25.74 -10.46
CA GLN A 428 8.29 -26.83 -10.89
C GLN A 428 8.99 -28.19 -10.96
N ASP A 429 10.28 -28.22 -11.31
CA ASP A 429 11.08 -29.45 -11.38
C ASP A 429 11.61 -29.89 -10.00
N GLY A 430 11.41 -29.07 -8.96
CA GLY A 430 11.75 -29.40 -7.59
C GLY A 430 13.20 -29.08 -7.20
N TYR A 431 13.87 -28.15 -7.90
CA TYR A 431 15.25 -27.75 -7.60
C TYR A 431 15.44 -27.26 -6.14
N PHE A 432 14.39 -26.64 -5.58
CA PHE A 432 14.33 -26.17 -4.18
C PHE A 432 13.54 -27.12 -3.25
N GLY A 433 13.27 -28.36 -3.70
CA GLY A 433 12.39 -29.29 -3.02
C GLY A 433 10.89 -28.96 -3.18
N PHE A 434 10.02 -29.74 -2.51
CA PHE A 434 8.57 -29.51 -2.47
C PHE A 434 7.88 -29.46 -3.85
N LYS A 435 8.36 -30.26 -4.81
CA LYS A 435 7.88 -30.30 -6.20
C LYS A 435 6.35 -30.29 -6.33
N ASP A 436 5.70 -31.30 -5.76
CA ASP A 436 4.23 -31.44 -5.88
C ASP A 436 3.48 -30.32 -5.15
N TYR A 437 4.05 -29.80 -4.07
CA TYR A 437 3.45 -28.72 -3.28
C TYR A 437 3.45 -27.39 -4.04
N PHE A 438 4.51 -27.09 -4.78
CA PHE A 438 4.62 -25.85 -5.56
C PHE A 438 3.98 -25.91 -6.95
N LYS A 439 3.56 -27.09 -7.44
CA LYS A 439 2.86 -27.22 -8.73
C LYS A 439 1.72 -26.21 -8.88
N SER A 440 0.78 -26.20 -7.94
CA SER A 440 -0.37 -25.28 -8.00
C SER A 440 -0.01 -23.80 -7.82
N LEU A 441 1.21 -23.47 -7.38
CA LEU A 441 1.71 -22.09 -7.36
C LEU A 441 2.22 -21.71 -8.74
N CYS A 442 3.00 -22.58 -9.40
CA CYS A 442 3.46 -22.39 -10.77
C CYS A 442 2.29 -22.31 -11.77
N ASP A 443 1.27 -23.15 -11.60
CA ASP A 443 0.07 -23.14 -12.44
C ASP A 443 -0.62 -21.74 -12.46
N THR A 444 -0.43 -20.90 -11.43
CA THR A 444 -1.01 -19.55 -11.39
C THR A 444 -0.33 -18.54 -12.33
N VAL A 445 0.81 -18.89 -12.91
CA VAL A 445 1.59 -18.04 -13.81
C VAL A 445 1.88 -18.69 -15.16
N GLU A 446 1.32 -19.88 -15.41
CA GLU A 446 1.45 -20.64 -16.65
C GLU A 446 0.14 -20.61 -17.45
N ASP A 447 0.21 -21.01 -18.72
CA ASP A 447 -0.94 -21.26 -19.60
C ASP A 447 -1.98 -20.11 -19.69
N GLY A 448 -1.51 -18.86 -19.61
CA GLY A 448 -2.36 -17.67 -19.68
C GLY A 448 -3.09 -17.32 -18.38
N SER A 449 -2.76 -18.01 -17.27
CA SER A 449 -3.35 -17.77 -15.95
C SER A 449 -2.71 -16.62 -15.16
N ASP A 450 -1.66 -16.00 -15.70
CA ASP A 450 -0.90 -14.92 -15.06
C ASP A 450 -1.67 -13.58 -14.97
N PHE A 451 -2.71 -13.56 -14.15
CA PHE A 451 -3.57 -12.41 -13.93
C PHE A 451 -2.82 -11.17 -13.39
N TYR A 452 -1.70 -11.39 -12.71
CA TYR A 452 -0.90 -10.34 -12.06
C TYR A 452 0.32 -9.91 -12.88
N LEU A 453 0.46 -10.41 -14.11
CA LEU A 453 1.43 -9.98 -15.10
C LEU A 453 2.89 -10.15 -14.62
N LEU A 454 3.18 -11.23 -13.91
CA LEU A 454 4.52 -11.55 -13.44
C LEU A 454 5.47 -11.83 -14.62
N GLY A 455 5.03 -12.66 -15.57
CA GLY A 455 5.81 -13.02 -16.75
C GLY A 455 6.02 -11.84 -17.68
N HIS A 456 4.99 -11.01 -17.87
CA HIS A 456 5.08 -9.78 -18.68
C HIS A 456 6.09 -8.79 -18.10
N ASP A 457 6.01 -8.50 -16.80
CA ASP A 457 6.86 -7.49 -16.18
C ASP A 457 8.26 -8.02 -15.82
N PHE A 458 8.53 -9.32 -15.98
CA PHE A 458 9.78 -9.94 -15.52
C PHE A 458 11.03 -9.31 -16.12
N SER A 459 11.06 -9.06 -17.43
CA SER A 459 12.24 -8.47 -18.08
C SER A 459 12.53 -7.06 -17.58
N SER A 460 11.52 -6.20 -17.54
CA SER A 460 11.69 -4.81 -17.05
C SER A 460 12.01 -4.77 -15.56
N TYR A 461 11.49 -5.72 -14.77
CA TYR A 461 11.87 -5.90 -13.38
C TYR A 461 13.36 -6.22 -13.22
N LEU A 462 13.90 -7.16 -14.01
CA LEU A 462 15.32 -7.49 -14.01
C LEU A 462 16.20 -6.31 -14.46
N GLU A 463 15.75 -5.54 -15.45
CA GLU A 463 16.44 -4.32 -15.90
C GLU A 463 16.52 -3.25 -14.81
N ALA A 464 15.42 -3.02 -14.08
CA ALA A 464 15.39 -2.12 -12.93
C ALA A 464 16.28 -2.60 -11.79
N GLN A 465 16.32 -3.91 -11.53
CA GLN A 465 17.23 -4.49 -10.55
C GLN A 465 18.71 -4.32 -10.94
N ALA A 466 19.03 -4.46 -12.22
CA ALA A 466 20.37 -4.20 -12.74
C ALA A 466 20.72 -2.70 -12.72
N ALA A 467 19.74 -1.81 -12.90
CA ALA A 467 19.94 -0.37 -12.73
C ALA A 467 20.25 0.00 -11.28
N ALA A 468 19.58 -0.64 -10.32
CA ALA A 468 19.88 -0.49 -8.90
C ALA A 468 21.32 -0.96 -8.57
N ASP A 469 21.76 -2.10 -9.11
CA ASP A 469 23.14 -2.57 -8.94
C ASP A 469 24.16 -1.55 -9.46
N ARG A 470 23.96 -1.03 -10.68
CA ARG A 470 24.84 0.00 -11.27
C ARG A 470 24.88 1.27 -10.43
N ALA A 471 23.73 1.73 -9.95
CA ALA A 471 23.65 2.92 -9.10
C ALA A 471 24.33 2.70 -7.74
N PHE A 472 24.24 1.50 -7.17
CA PHE A 472 24.84 1.19 -5.87
C PHE A 472 26.37 1.14 -5.91
N VAL A 473 26.98 0.77 -7.05
CA VAL A 473 28.44 0.85 -7.21
C VAL A 473 28.91 2.32 -7.15
N ASP A 474 28.12 3.24 -7.68
CA ASP A 474 28.35 4.68 -7.60
C ASP A 474 27.82 5.25 -6.27
N GLN A 475 28.63 5.13 -5.21
CA GLN A 475 28.24 5.52 -3.86
C GLN A 475 27.91 7.02 -3.71
N GLU A 476 28.53 7.90 -4.51
CA GLU A 476 28.21 9.33 -4.50
C GLU A 476 26.80 9.56 -5.05
N LYS A 477 26.50 8.98 -6.23
CA LYS A 477 25.17 9.05 -6.83
C LYS A 477 24.11 8.41 -5.93
N TRP A 478 24.36 7.21 -5.41
CA TRP A 478 23.43 6.51 -4.51
C TRP A 478 23.08 7.34 -3.28
N THR A 479 24.11 7.92 -2.63
CA THR A 479 23.92 8.73 -1.43
C THR A 479 23.16 10.03 -1.75
N LYS A 480 23.46 10.66 -2.89
CA LYS A 480 22.70 11.83 -3.36
C LYS A 480 21.21 11.50 -3.56
N MET A 481 20.90 10.41 -4.26
CA MET A 481 19.51 9.94 -4.46
C MET A 481 18.80 9.68 -3.11
N SER A 482 19.53 9.12 -2.14
CA SER A 482 19.05 8.81 -0.79
C SER A 482 18.70 10.08 0.01
N ILE A 483 19.54 11.11 -0.07
CA ILE A 483 19.28 12.41 0.56
C ILE A 483 18.07 13.09 -0.09
N LEU A 484 18.02 13.12 -1.44
CA LEU A 484 16.91 13.73 -2.18
C LEU A 484 15.57 13.03 -1.91
N SER A 485 15.59 11.71 -1.73
CA SER A 485 14.42 10.94 -1.26
C SER A 485 13.87 11.47 0.06
N THR A 486 14.74 11.68 1.04
CA THR A 486 14.33 12.23 2.35
C THR A 486 13.87 13.68 2.20
N ALA A 487 14.56 14.48 1.39
CA ALA A 487 14.25 15.89 1.20
C ALA A 487 12.87 16.11 0.57
N GLY A 488 12.46 15.26 -0.38
CA GLY A 488 11.13 15.29 -1.00
C GLY A 488 10.05 14.52 -0.22
N SER A 489 10.28 14.20 1.06
CA SER A 489 9.29 13.46 1.86
C SER A 489 8.23 14.32 2.54
N GLY A 490 8.33 15.66 2.44
CA GLY A 490 7.39 16.61 3.06
C GLY A 490 5.93 16.29 2.74
N ARG A 491 5.66 15.87 1.49
CA ARG A 491 4.31 15.52 1.01
C ARG A 491 3.59 14.46 1.81
N PHE A 492 4.35 13.56 2.41
CA PHE A 492 3.85 12.33 2.98
C PHE A 492 3.76 12.37 4.51
N SER A 493 3.79 13.56 5.11
CA SER A 493 3.47 13.74 6.52
C SER A 493 2.00 13.48 6.78
N SER A 494 1.69 12.67 7.79
CA SER A 494 0.30 12.50 8.26
C SER A 494 -0.30 13.80 8.79
N ASP A 495 0.50 14.78 9.20
CA ASP A 495 -0.01 16.07 9.71
C ASP A 495 -0.79 16.80 8.61
N ARG A 496 -0.22 16.85 7.40
CA ARG A 496 -0.90 17.44 6.24
C ARG A 496 -2.17 16.67 5.88
N THR A 497 -2.12 15.33 5.87
CA THR A 497 -3.32 14.53 5.60
C THR A 497 -4.44 14.89 6.59
N ILE A 498 -4.12 15.01 7.88
CA ILE A 498 -5.10 15.37 8.91
C ILE A 498 -5.60 16.81 8.77
N GLU A 499 -4.73 17.76 8.40
CA GLU A 499 -5.15 19.13 8.07
C GLU A 499 -6.13 19.15 6.89
N ASP A 500 -5.85 18.41 5.82
CA ASP A 500 -6.76 18.30 4.67
C ASP A 500 -8.11 17.69 5.07
N TYR A 501 -8.12 16.67 5.93
CA TYR A 501 -9.38 16.11 6.45
C TYR A 501 -10.13 17.12 7.33
N ALA A 502 -9.42 17.80 8.23
CA ALA A 502 -10.02 18.78 9.15
C ALA A 502 -10.69 19.93 8.39
N GLU A 503 -10.02 20.48 7.39
CA GLU A 503 -10.52 21.61 6.61
C GLU A 503 -11.59 21.19 5.60
N LYS A 504 -11.32 20.17 4.78
CA LYS A 504 -12.12 19.88 3.57
C LYS A 504 -13.20 18.82 3.77
N THR A 505 -13.20 18.14 4.93
CA THR A 505 -14.16 17.06 5.22
C THR A 505 -14.87 17.29 6.55
N TRP A 506 -14.15 17.47 7.65
CA TRP A 506 -14.76 17.54 8.98
C TRP A 506 -15.24 18.94 9.38
N GLY A 507 -14.67 19.99 8.78
CA GLY A 507 -14.99 21.38 9.11
C GLY A 507 -14.59 21.76 10.55
N ILE A 508 -13.49 21.18 11.06
CA ILE A 508 -13.01 21.40 12.43
C ILE A 508 -11.77 22.29 12.44
N GLU A 509 -11.58 23.04 13.52
CA GLU A 509 -10.41 23.89 13.75
C GLU A 509 -9.65 23.43 15.00
N PRO A 510 -8.32 23.64 15.07
CA PRO A 510 -7.53 23.27 16.24
C PRO A 510 -8.01 23.99 17.51
N CYS A 511 -8.42 23.21 18.53
CA CYS A 511 -8.62 23.73 19.88
C CYS A 511 -7.32 23.60 20.68
N LYS A 512 -6.48 24.65 20.64
CA LYS A 512 -5.19 24.63 21.34
C LYS A 512 -5.42 24.73 22.85
N CYS A 513 -4.91 23.76 23.59
CA CYS A 513 -4.88 23.82 25.04
C CYS A 513 -3.94 24.97 25.46
N PRO A 514 -4.35 25.90 26.35
CA PRO A 514 -3.59 27.12 26.65
C PRO A 514 -2.34 26.89 27.54
N PHE A 515 -1.75 25.70 27.54
CA PHE A 515 -0.62 25.33 28.40
C PHE A 515 0.68 25.14 27.62
#